data_AF-A0A811UM35-F1
#
_entry.id   AF-A0A811UM35-F1
#
_cell.length_a   1.000
_cell.length_b   1.000
_cell.length_c   1.000
_cell.angle_alpha   90.00
_cell.angle_beta   90.00
_cell.angle_gamma   90.00
#
_symmetry.space_group_name_H-M   'P 1'
#
loop_
_entity.id
_entity.type
_entity.pdbx_description
1 polymer ?
#
loop_
_entity_poly.entity_id
_entity_poly.type
_entity_poly.pdbx_seq_one_letter_code
_entity_poly.pdbx_strand_id
1 'polypeptide(L)'
;MKSQFVLSLVCLLCWAVGSNGRPRDICLVQPSINGLCVSSTLGIVYDSETQRCKYMGCSTEKKLFATLEDCEKICNNSRHRRLRSKYNNKTNNINREE
;
A
#
# COMPACT_ATOMS: atom_id res chain seq x y z
N MET A 1 -21.23 26.67 -30.87
CA MET A 1 -22.20 26.33 -29.81
C MET A 1 -22.30 24.82 -29.53
N LYS A 2 -21.26 24.03 -29.79
CA LYS A 2 -21.27 22.56 -29.60
C LYS A 2 -20.38 22.11 -28.42
N SER A 3 -19.49 22.99 -27.97
CA SER A 3 -18.45 22.73 -26.97
C SER A 3 -18.93 22.73 -25.52
N GLN A 4 -20.05 23.40 -25.22
CA GLN A 4 -20.61 23.50 -23.85
C GLN A 4 -21.28 22.18 -23.41
N PHE A 5 -21.95 21.48 -24.31
CA PHE A 5 -22.64 20.21 -24.02
C PHE A 5 -21.66 19.05 -23.75
N VAL A 6 -20.48 19.08 -24.37
CA VAL A 6 -19.46 18.03 -24.19
C VAL A 6 -18.85 18.08 -22.78
N LEU A 7 -18.60 19.29 -22.24
CA LEU A 7 -18.09 19.45 -20.88
C LEU A 7 -19.08 18.92 -19.83
N SER A 8 -20.38 19.14 -20.05
CA SER A 8 -21.42 18.71 -19.11
C SER A 8 -21.56 17.18 -19.04
N LEU A 9 -21.39 16.49 -20.17
CA LEU A 9 -21.42 15.01 -20.24
C LEU A 9 -20.16 14.38 -19.63
N VAL A 10 -18.99 14.99 -19.85
CA VAL A 10 -17.73 14.51 -19.25
C VAL A 10 -17.76 14.65 -17.73
N CYS A 11 -18.34 15.73 -17.21
CA CYS A 11 -18.46 15.96 -15.76
C CYS A 11 -19.34 14.91 -15.07
N LEU A 12 -20.45 14.49 -15.70
CA LEU A 12 -21.33 13.43 -15.20
C LEU A 12 -20.65 12.05 -15.19
N LEU A 13 -19.80 11.78 -16.18
CA LEU A 13 -19.03 10.53 -16.26
C LEU A 13 -17.89 10.50 -15.23
N CYS A 14 -17.26 11.63 -14.94
CA CYS A 14 -16.21 11.72 -13.92
C CYS A 14 -16.73 11.51 -12.49
N TRP A 15 -17.97 11.93 -12.17
CA TRP A 15 -18.57 11.68 -10.86
C TRP A 15 -18.95 10.21 -10.65
N ALA A 16 -19.37 9.51 -11.69
CA ALA A 16 -19.71 8.08 -11.60
C ALA A 16 -18.47 7.21 -11.35
N VAL A 17 -17.28 7.62 -11.80
CA VAL A 17 -16.02 6.90 -11.60
C VAL A 17 -15.28 7.48 -10.39
N GLY A 18 -15.91 7.42 -9.23
CA GLY A 18 -15.25 7.63 -7.95
C GLY A 18 -14.23 6.52 -7.71
N SER A 19 -12.95 6.81 -7.93
CA SER A 19 -11.86 5.85 -7.66
C SER A 19 -11.73 5.65 -6.14
N ASN A 20 -12.45 4.67 -5.58
CA ASN A 20 -12.36 4.23 -4.18
C ASN A 20 -11.07 3.43 -3.92
N GLY A 21 -9.91 4.01 -4.24
CA GLY A 21 -8.63 3.44 -3.85
C GLY A 21 -8.44 3.56 -2.35
N ARG A 22 -8.74 2.49 -1.58
CA ARG A 22 -8.35 2.45 -0.16
C ARG A 22 -6.82 2.48 -0.11
N PRO A 23 -6.20 3.43 0.62
CA PRO A 23 -4.75 3.43 0.78
C PRO A 23 -4.36 2.12 1.48
N ARG A 24 -3.57 1.30 0.80
CA ARG A 24 -3.00 0.08 1.39
C ARG A 24 -1.86 0.48 2.30
N ASP A 25 -1.82 -0.10 3.50
CA ASP A 25 -0.71 0.09 4.43
C ASP A 25 0.56 -0.56 3.84
N ILE A 26 1.56 0.25 3.52
CA ILE A 26 2.80 -0.19 2.85
C ILE A 26 3.58 -1.24 3.64
N CYS A 27 3.41 -1.27 4.95
CA CYS A 27 4.07 -2.24 5.82
C CYS A 27 3.40 -3.61 5.83
N LEU A 28 2.24 -3.76 5.18
CA LEU A 28 1.55 -5.03 4.97
C LEU A 28 1.75 -5.55 3.54
N VAL A 29 2.45 -4.79 2.69
CA VAL A 29 2.75 -5.19 1.32
C VAL A 29 3.93 -6.15 1.34
N GLN A 30 3.72 -7.34 0.79
CA GLN A 30 4.78 -8.31 0.57
C GLN A 30 5.37 -8.08 -0.83
N PRO A 31 6.67 -7.79 -0.97
CA PRO A 31 7.28 -7.62 -2.28
C PRO A 31 7.31 -8.96 -3.02
N SER A 32 7.07 -8.91 -4.33
CA SER A 32 7.31 -10.07 -5.19
C SER A 32 8.82 -10.32 -5.30
N ILE A 33 9.25 -11.52 -4.91
CA ILE A 33 10.63 -11.99 -5.01
C ILE A 33 10.75 -12.95 -6.19
N ASN A 34 11.71 -12.70 -7.09
CA ASN A 34 12.02 -13.63 -8.18
C ASN A 34 13.32 -14.38 -7.84
N GLY A 35 13.37 -15.69 -8.11
CA GLY A 35 14.54 -16.54 -7.82
C GLY A 35 15.78 -16.20 -8.68
N LEU A 36 15.60 -15.45 -9.76
CA LEU A 36 16.68 -14.90 -10.58
C LEU A 36 16.77 -13.40 -10.28
N CYS A 37 17.84 -12.96 -9.61
CA CYS A 37 18.14 -11.54 -9.39
C CYS A 37 18.50 -10.87 -10.72
N VAL A 38 17.50 -10.53 -11.52
CA VAL A 38 17.68 -9.77 -12.77
C VAL A 38 17.82 -8.26 -12.50
N SER A 39 17.46 -7.81 -11.28
CA SER A 39 17.56 -6.43 -10.82
C SER A 39 18.42 -6.33 -9.55
N SER A 40 19.18 -5.25 -9.42
CA SER A 40 19.98 -4.93 -8.22
C SER A 40 19.17 -4.29 -7.08
N THR A 41 17.85 -4.19 -7.22
CA THR A 41 16.98 -3.60 -6.21
C THR A 41 16.74 -4.56 -5.04
N LEU A 42 17.50 -4.34 -3.97
CA LEU A 42 17.29 -4.98 -2.67
C LEU A 42 15.91 -4.59 -2.11
N GLY A 43 15.03 -5.57 -1.95
CA GLY A 43 13.72 -5.44 -1.33
C GLY A 43 13.82 -5.41 0.18
N ILE A 44 13.11 -4.46 0.79
CA ILE A 44 12.98 -4.32 2.24
C ILE A 44 11.50 -4.51 2.56
N VAL A 45 11.22 -5.32 3.59
CA VAL A 45 9.85 -5.61 4.06
C VAL A 45 9.79 -5.47 5.57
N TYR A 46 8.64 -5.05 6.08
CA TYR A 46 8.34 -5.09 7.51
C TYR A 46 7.74 -6.44 7.87
N ASP A 47 8.33 -7.11 8.85
CA ASP A 47 7.84 -8.35 9.41
C ASP A 47 7.01 -8.06 10.67
N SER A 48 5.71 -8.32 10.61
CA SER A 48 4.80 -8.08 11.72
C SER A 48 4.96 -9.06 12.87
N GLU A 49 5.49 -10.27 12.62
CA GLU A 49 5.71 -11.29 13.64
C GLU A 49 6.90 -10.91 14.52
N THR A 50 8.00 -10.52 13.88
CA THR A 50 9.22 -10.11 14.59
C THR A 50 9.25 -8.62 14.95
N GLN A 51 8.31 -7.83 14.42
CA GLN A 51 8.23 -6.37 14.56
C GLN A 51 9.51 -5.65 14.12
N ARG A 52 10.10 -6.11 13.02
CA ARG A 52 11.39 -5.62 12.49
C ARG A 52 11.32 -5.54 10.97
N CYS A 53 12.08 -4.62 10.40
CA CYS A 53 12.34 -4.56 8.97
C CYS A 53 13.50 -5.48 8.60
N LYS A 54 13.34 -6.23 7.52
CA LYS A 54 14.35 -7.17 7.03
C LYS A 54 14.54 -7.04 5.53
N TYR A 55 15.74 -7.41 5.08
CA TYR A 55 16.01 -7.60 3.67
C TYR A 55 15.39 -8.92 3.21
N MET A 56 14.62 -8.87 2.12
CA MET A 56 13.91 -10.04 1.59
C MET A 56 14.57 -10.62 0.33
N GLY A 57 15.59 -9.95 -0.21
CA GLY A 57 16.30 -10.33 -1.44
C GLY A 57 16.02 -9.37 -2.59
N CYS A 58 16.19 -9.82 -3.84
CA CYS A 58 15.95 -9.00 -5.01
C CYS A 58 14.45 -8.90 -5.30
N SER A 59 13.94 -7.68 -5.44
CA SER A 59 12.58 -7.44 -5.90
C SER A 59 12.59 -6.93 -7.34
N THR A 60 11.69 -7.49 -8.15
CA THR A 60 11.46 -7.08 -9.55
C THR A 60 10.54 -5.86 -9.63
N GLU A 61 9.81 -5.59 -8.54
CA GLU A 61 8.97 -4.40 -8.40
C GLU A 61 9.76 -3.22 -7.82
N LYS A 62 9.14 -2.04 -7.81
CA LYS A 62 9.72 -0.86 -7.16
C LYS A 62 9.95 -1.15 -5.67
N LYS A 63 11.07 -0.66 -5.16
CA LYS A 63 11.37 -0.72 -3.72
C LYS A 63 10.25 -0.09 -2.91
N LEU A 64 9.74 -0.82 -1.91
CA LEU A 64 8.79 -0.30 -0.92
C LEU A 64 9.45 0.72 0.01
N PHE A 65 10.73 0.47 0.35
CA PHE A 65 11.53 1.35 1.20
C PHE A 65 12.92 1.52 0.59
N ALA A 66 13.49 2.71 0.72
CA ALA A 66 14.85 2.98 0.26
C ALA A 66 15.89 2.38 1.22
N THR A 67 15.65 2.48 2.53
CA THR A 67 16.56 2.01 3.59
C THR A 67 15.80 1.26 4.69
N LEU A 68 16.52 0.45 5.48
CA LEU A 68 15.95 -0.22 6.66
C LEU A 68 15.47 0.81 7.69
N GLU A 69 16.18 1.92 7.84
CA GLU A 69 15.83 2.98 8.78
C GLU A 69 14.49 3.63 8.40
N ASP A 70 14.25 3.89 7.12
CA ASP A 70 12.96 4.42 6.64
C ASP A 70 11.83 3.44 6.95
N CYS A 71 12.06 2.15 6.69
CA CYS A 71 11.11 1.11 7.01
C CYS A 71 10.79 1.07 8.51
N GLU A 72 11.79 1.09 9.38
CA GLU A 72 11.60 1.05 10.84
C GLU A 72 10.86 2.31 11.35
N LYS A 73 11.27 3.50 10.89
CA LYS A 73 10.63 4.78 11.25
C LYS A 73 9.15 4.80 10.87
N ILE A 74 8.80 4.22 9.73
CA ILE A 74 7.42 4.18 9.25
C ILE A 74 6.66 3.07 9.97
N CYS A 75 7.14 1.83 9.89
CA CYS A 75 6.36 0.64 10.23
C CYS A 75 6.43 0.22 11.69
N ASN A 76 7.54 0.48 12.38
CA ASN A 76 7.74 0.10 13.78
C ASN A 76 7.34 1.22 14.77
N ASN A 77 6.90 2.37 14.25
CA ASN A 77 6.40 3.46 15.06
C ASN A 77 5.16 3.04 15.85
N SER A 78 5.16 3.27 17.17
CA SER A 78 4.06 2.91 18.07
C SER A 78 2.71 3.48 17.62
N ARG A 79 2.68 4.70 17.09
CA ARG A 79 1.47 5.34 16.55
C ARG A 79 0.97 4.58 15.32
N HIS A 80 1.86 4.23 14.40
CA HIS A 80 1.47 3.49 13.19
C HIS A 80 0.97 2.09 13.53
N ARG A 81 1.63 1.37 14.45
CA ARG A 81 1.18 0.06 14.92
C ARG A 81 -0.24 0.10 15.51
N ARG A 82 -0.58 1.13 16.30
CA ARG A 82 -1.94 1.33 16.83
C ARG A 82 -2.96 1.58 15.72
N LEU A 83 -2.62 2.43 14.73
CA LEU A 83 -3.51 2.72 13.61
C LEU A 83 -3.77 1.47 12.76
N ARG A 84 -2.73 0.67 12.48
CA ARG A 84 -2.86 -0.61 11.79
C ARG A 84 -3.78 -1.57 12.54
N SER A 85 -3.58 -1.74 13.86
CA SER A 85 -4.46 -2.59 14.67
C SER A 85 -5.92 -2.12 14.64
N LYS A 86 -6.14 -0.79 14.76
CA LYS A 86 -7.49 -0.21 14.66
C LYS A 86 -8.13 -0.48 13.29
N TYR A 87 -7.36 -0.34 12.21
CA TYR A 87 -7.84 -0.63 10.86
C TYR A 87 -8.19 -2.11 10.69
N ASN A 88 -7.32 -3.03 11.11
CA ASN A 88 -7.57 -4.48 11.03
C ASN A 88 -8.83 -4.88 11.80
N ASN A 89 -9.04 -4.34 13.01
CA ASN A 89 -10.25 -4.59 13.79
C ASN A 89 -11.51 -4.09 13.06
N LYS A 90 -11.44 -2.90 12.44
CA LYS A 90 -12.55 -2.36 11.65
C LYS A 90 -12.88 -3.24 10.45
N THR A 91 -11.88 -3.68 9.68
CA THR A 91 -12.06 -4.57 8.53
C THR A 91 -12.69 -5.91 8.95
N ASN A 92 -12.24 -6.48 10.07
CA ASN A 92 -12.81 -7.73 10.59
C ASN A 92 -14.28 -7.60 10.99
N ASN A 93 -14.70 -6.43 11.49
CA ASN A 93 -16.11 -6.20 11.83
C ASN A 93 -16.96 -6.00 10.58
N ILE A 94 -16.46 -5.26 9.58
CA ILE A 94 -17.17 -5.08 8.30
C ILE A 94 -17.40 -6.44 7.62
N ASN A 95 -16.39 -7.30 7.56
CA ASN A 95 -16.50 -8.62 6.96
C ASN A 95 -17.41 -9.60 7.73
N ARG A 96 -17.87 -9.26 8.95
CA ARG A 96 -18.86 -10.04 9.72
C ARG A 96 -20.30 -9.53 9.53
N GLU A 97 -20.45 -8.35 8.95
CA GLU A 97 -21.74 -7.69 8.71
C GLU A 97 -22.21 -7.89 7.24
N GLU A 98 -21.39 -8.52 6.40
CA GLU A 98 -21.73 -9.08 5.07
C GLU A 98 -22.02 -10.59 5.16
#